data_AF-A0A964LH47-F1
#
_entry.id   AF-A0A964LH47-F1
#
_cell.length_a   1.000
_cell.length_b   1.000
_cell.length_c   1.000
_cell.angle_alpha   90.00
_cell.angle_beta   90.00
_cell.angle_gamma   90.00
#
_symmetry.space_group_name_H-M   'P 1'
#
loop_
_entity.id
_entity.type
_entity.pdbx_description
1 polymer ?
#
loop_
_entity_poly.entity_id
_entity_poly.type
_entity_poly.pdbx_seq_one_letter_code
_entity_poly.pdbx_strand_id
1 'polypeptide(L)'
;MPVESHLTARPALPTIEPTRGVTPLGLAPWRDGTLYVPASYDPAVPAPLFVAFHGAGGSSAEWAAYRVRAEQRKMILLAPDSRSGTRDLLLRQVGPDVVFLN
;
A
#
# COMPACT_ATOMS: atom_id res chain seq x y z
N MET A 1 8.15 -18.04 -17.60
CA MET A 1 8.90 -17.98 -16.33
C MET A 1 7.89 -17.75 -15.21
N PRO A 2 7.87 -18.54 -14.12
CA PRO A 2 6.99 -18.23 -13.01
C PRO A 2 7.46 -16.91 -12.38
N VAL A 3 6.56 -15.95 -12.21
CA VAL A 3 6.85 -14.70 -11.52
C VAL A 3 6.84 -15.04 -10.02
N GLU A 4 7.98 -14.90 -9.35
CA GLU A 4 8.06 -15.12 -7.91
C GLU A 4 7.15 -14.13 -7.18
N SER A 5 6.28 -14.65 -6.30
CA SER A 5 5.34 -13.86 -5.50
C SER A 5 5.99 -13.42 -4.19
N HIS A 6 7.15 -12.76 -4.27
CA HIS A 6 7.87 -12.25 -3.11
C HIS A 6 7.95 -10.73 -3.16
N LEU A 7 7.76 -10.09 -2.01
CA LEU A 7 8.04 -8.67 -1.81
C LEU A 7 9.56 -8.49 -1.67
N THR A 8 10.21 -7.90 -2.66
CA THR A 8 11.66 -7.64 -2.67
C THR A 8 12.04 -6.31 -2.04
N ALA A 9 11.09 -5.41 -1.85
CA ALA A 9 11.30 -4.13 -1.20
C ALA A 9 12.10 -4.26 0.11
N ARG A 10 13.04 -3.35 0.31
CA ARG A 10 13.86 -3.24 1.52
C ARG A 10 13.65 -1.84 2.10
N PRO A 11 12.71 -1.66 3.05
CA PRO A 11 12.49 -0.37 3.68
C PRO A 11 13.80 0.18 4.27
N ALA A 12 14.10 1.43 3.98
CA ALA A 12 15.28 2.14 4.47
C ALA A 12 14.86 3.41 5.22
N LEU A 13 15.84 4.15 5.74
CA LEU A 13 15.58 5.47 6.30
C LEU A 13 14.89 6.35 5.23
N PRO A 14 13.81 7.06 5.59
CA PRO A 14 13.17 7.99 4.67
C PRO A 14 14.16 9.04 4.21
N THR A 15 14.24 9.24 2.89
CA THR A 15 15.05 10.31 2.29
C THR A 15 14.26 11.61 2.11
N ILE A 16 12.95 11.57 2.37
CA ILE A 16 12.03 12.69 2.31
C ILE A 16 11.14 12.67 3.56
N GLU A 17 10.77 13.84 4.07
CA GLU A 17 9.77 13.95 5.13
C GLU A 17 8.39 13.62 4.53
N PRO A 18 7.70 12.57 4.99
CA PRO A 18 6.40 12.22 4.46
C PRO A 18 5.34 13.23 4.93
N THR A 19 4.34 13.45 4.08
CA THR A 19 3.15 14.18 4.51
C THR A 19 2.33 13.30 5.46
N ARG A 20 2.07 13.80 6.67
CA ARG A 20 1.22 13.15 7.66
C ARG A 20 -0.23 13.18 7.21
N GLY A 21 -0.99 12.17 7.62
CA GLY A 21 -2.36 11.96 7.15
C GLY A 21 -2.38 11.15 5.85
N VAL A 22 -3.43 11.35 5.05
CA VAL A 22 -3.71 10.52 3.88
C VAL A 22 -3.20 11.23 2.64
N THR A 23 -2.43 10.52 1.83
CA THR A 23 -1.95 11.00 0.53
C THR A 23 -2.22 9.95 -0.55
N PRO A 24 -2.47 10.38 -1.81
CA PRO A 24 -2.36 9.48 -2.95
C PRO A 24 -0.90 9.01 -3.10
N LEU A 25 -0.67 7.86 -3.72
CA LEU A 25 0.69 7.36 -3.94
C LEU A 25 1.42 8.16 -5.04
N GLY A 26 0.68 8.76 -5.97
CA GLY A 26 1.21 9.52 -7.10
C GLY A 26 1.90 8.64 -8.15
N LEU A 27 1.60 7.35 -8.20
CA LEU A 27 2.28 6.36 -9.04
C LEU A 27 1.47 6.00 -10.30
N ALA A 28 0.19 6.37 -10.36
CA ALA A 28 -0.65 6.22 -11.53
C ALA A 28 -1.77 7.28 -11.59
N PRO A 29 -2.27 7.65 -12.80
CA PRO A 29 -3.38 8.59 -12.94
C PRO A 29 -4.74 7.98 -12.54
N TRP A 30 -4.83 6.65 -12.45
CA TRP A 30 -6.04 5.92 -12.05
C TRP A 30 -5.64 4.63 -11.32
N ARG A 31 -6.46 4.23 -10.33
CA ARG A 31 -6.17 3.07 -9.45
C ARG A 31 -4.75 3.11 -8.90
N ASP A 32 -4.48 4.20 -8.19
CA ASP A 32 -3.20 4.50 -7.56
C ASP A 32 -3.16 3.90 -6.15
N GLY A 33 -4.18 4.20 -5.34
CA GLY A 33 -4.26 3.84 -3.93
C GLY A 33 -3.87 4.99 -3.00
N THR A 34 -3.65 4.69 -1.72
CA THR A 34 -3.36 5.68 -0.69
C THR A 34 -2.26 5.23 0.27
N LEU A 35 -1.52 6.21 0.80
CA LEU A 35 -0.65 6.08 1.96
C LEU A 35 -1.23 6.88 3.11
N TYR A 36 -1.38 6.27 4.28
CA TYR A 36 -1.65 6.96 5.52
C TYR A 36 -0.43 6.90 6.43
N VAL A 37 0.07 8.09 6.79
CA VAL A 37 1.15 8.28 7.74
C VAL A 37 0.58 8.87 9.04
N PRO A 38 0.78 8.21 10.20
CA PRO A 38 0.28 8.70 11.48
C PRO A 38 0.76 10.13 11.79
N ALA A 39 -0.07 10.90 12.49
CA ALA A 39 0.35 12.19 13.03
C ALA A 39 1.52 12.02 14.02
N SER A 40 1.51 10.90 14.76
CA SER A 40 2.57 10.47 15.68
C SER A 40 3.84 9.90 15.01
N TYR A 41 3.96 9.97 13.68
CA TYR A 41 5.14 9.50 12.97
C TYR A 41 6.40 10.29 13.35
N ASP A 42 7.45 9.54 13.70
CA ASP A 42 8.78 10.03 14.05
C ASP A 42 9.82 9.33 13.14
N PRO A 43 10.56 10.07 12.28
CA PRO A 43 11.55 9.49 11.38
C PRO A 43 12.75 8.86 12.11
N ALA A 44 12.98 9.16 13.40
CA ALA A 44 14.03 8.55 14.20
C ALA A 44 13.65 7.16 14.74
N VAL A 45 12.37 6.76 14.65
CA VAL A 45 11.86 5.50 15.17
C VAL A 45 11.32 4.64 14.02
N PRO A 46 11.81 3.40 13.82
CA PRO A 46 11.25 2.49 12.82
C PRO A 46 9.74 2.28 13.02
N ALA A 47 8.95 2.62 12.01
CA ALA A 47 7.51 2.44 12.01
C ALA A 47 7.13 1.14 11.27
N PRO A 48 6.23 0.29 11.82
CA PRO A 48 5.72 -0.86 11.08
C PRO A 48 4.91 -0.42 9.86
N LEU A 49 5.02 -1.17 8.78
CA LEU A 49 4.21 -1.00 7.57
C LEU A 49 3.12 -2.06 7.51
N PHE A 50 1.86 -1.63 7.43
CA PHE A 50 0.72 -2.48 7.14
C PHE A 50 0.30 -2.27 5.68
N VAL A 51 0.45 -3.31 4.87
CA VAL A 51 0.04 -3.32 3.46
C VAL A 51 -1.32 -3.99 3.34
N ALA A 52 -2.31 -3.25 2.86
CA ALA A 52 -3.71 -3.67 2.88
C ALA A 52 -4.29 -3.72 1.45
N PHE A 53 -4.68 -4.93 1.02
CA PHE A 53 -5.27 -5.15 -0.29
C PHE A 53 -6.79 -5.24 -0.20
N HIS A 54 -7.49 -4.56 -1.09
CA HIS A 54 -8.95 -4.61 -1.18
C HIS A 54 -9.44 -5.94 -1.78
N GLY A 55 -10.72 -6.24 -1.58
CA GLY A 55 -11.37 -7.40 -2.22
C GLY A 55 -11.62 -7.19 -3.72
N ALA A 56 -12.11 -8.24 -4.38
CA ALA A 56 -12.54 -8.19 -5.77
C ALA A 56 -13.47 -7.00 -6.08
N GLY A 57 -13.11 -6.16 -7.06
CA GLY A 57 -13.88 -4.97 -7.45
C GLY A 57 -13.78 -3.77 -6.48
N GLY A 58 -13.02 -3.91 -5.40
CA GLY A 58 -12.85 -2.90 -4.36
C GLY A 58 -11.88 -1.77 -4.69
N SER A 59 -11.58 -0.99 -3.66
CA SER A 59 -10.57 0.08 -3.68
C SER A 59 -9.98 0.33 -2.29
N SER A 60 -8.89 1.09 -2.26
CA SER A 60 -8.22 1.62 -1.07
C SER A 60 -9.14 2.36 -0.09
N ALA A 61 -10.28 2.89 -0.57
CA ALA A 61 -11.27 3.56 0.27
C ALA A 61 -11.85 2.64 1.37
N GLU A 62 -11.89 1.32 1.15
CA GLU A 62 -12.37 0.34 2.13
C GLU A 62 -11.55 0.37 3.43
N TRP A 63 -10.29 0.82 3.36
CA TRP A 63 -9.38 0.86 4.50
C TRP A 63 -9.43 2.16 5.30
N ALA A 64 -10.31 3.10 4.96
CA ALA A 64 -10.39 4.40 5.64
C ALA A 64 -10.59 4.29 7.16
N ALA A 65 -11.43 3.35 7.63
CA ALA A 65 -11.67 3.12 9.05
C ALA A 65 -10.46 2.51 9.80
N TYR A 66 -9.50 1.93 9.08
CA TYR A 66 -8.31 1.33 9.68
C TYR A 66 -7.26 2.37 10.09
N ARG A 67 -7.36 3.61 9.59
CA ARG A 67 -6.45 4.72 9.92
C ARG A 67 -6.36 4.99 11.41
N VAL A 68 -7.47 4.90 12.14
CA VAL A 68 -7.48 5.06 13.61
C VAL A 68 -6.63 3.98 14.29
N ARG A 69 -6.68 2.74 13.81
CA ARG A 69 -5.86 1.64 14.35
C ARG A 69 -4.38 1.81 13.99
N ALA A 70 -4.11 2.34 12.80
CA ALA A 70 -2.77 2.66 12.34
C ALA A 70 -2.15 3.78 13.20
N GLU A 71 -2.89 4.84 13.52
CA GLU A 71 -2.45 5.88 14.46
C GLU A 71 -2.13 5.30 15.84
N GLN A 72 -3.07 4.57 16.43
CA GLN A 72 -2.92 4.00 17.77
C GLN A 72 -1.72 3.07 17.92
N ARG A 73 -1.32 2.41 16.82
CA ARG A 73 -0.22 1.44 16.80
C ARG A 73 1.05 2.02 16.16
N LYS A 74 1.04 3.31 15.80
CA LYS A 74 2.15 3.99 15.10
C LYS A 74 2.59 3.25 13.84
N MET A 75 1.63 2.70 13.09
CA MET A 75 1.87 1.97 11.85
C MET A 75 1.53 2.85 10.65
N ILE A 76 2.34 2.76 9.61
CA ILE A 76 2.04 3.32 8.30
C ILE A 76 1.08 2.35 7.59
N LEU A 77 0.01 2.86 6.98
CA LEU A 77 -0.94 2.05 6.21
C LEU A 77 -0.76 2.37 4.72
N LEU A 78 -0.35 1.37 3.94
CA LEU A 78 -0.28 1.41 2.49
C LEU A 78 -1.43 0.60 1.91
N ALA A 79 -2.35 1.25 1.20
CA ALA A 79 -3.50 0.61 0.55
C ALA A 79 -3.43 0.89 -0.96
N PRO A 80 -2.69 0.06 -1.73
CA PRO A 80 -2.60 0.20 -3.17
C PRO A 80 -3.89 -0.28 -3.83
N ASP A 81 -4.31 0.40 -4.90
CA ASP A 81 -5.37 -0.12 -5.75
C ASP A 81 -4.76 -1.11 -6.75
N SER A 82 -5.38 -2.27 -6.91
CA SER A 82 -4.97 -3.26 -7.94
C SER A 82 -5.17 -2.64 -9.33
N ARG A 83 -4.23 -2.81 -10.27
CA ARG A 83 -4.30 -2.21 -11.62
C ARG A 83 -5.11 -3.02 -12.62
N SER A 84 -5.19 -4.33 -12.41
CA SER A 84 -6.10 -5.18 -13.17
C SER A 84 -7.50 -5.12 -12.54
N GLY A 85 -8.52 -5.00 -13.38
CA GLY A 85 -9.87 -5.38 -12.96
C GLY A 85 -9.86 -6.85 -12.52
N THR A 86 -10.83 -7.26 -11.69
CA THR A 86 -11.04 -8.56 -11.03
C THR A 86 -10.85 -9.85 -11.88
N ARG A 87 -10.44 -9.74 -13.15
CA ARG A 87 -10.16 -10.81 -14.11
C ARG A 87 -8.91 -11.65 -13.86
N ASP A 88 -8.00 -11.31 -12.93
CA ASP A 88 -6.82 -12.16 -12.67
C ASP A 88 -7.13 -13.44 -11.89
N LEU A 89 -8.25 -13.49 -11.15
CA LEU A 89 -8.68 -14.71 -10.44
C LEU A 89 -9.17 -15.82 -11.40
N LEU A 90 -9.50 -15.50 -12.66
CA LEU A 90 -9.99 -16.46 -13.65
C LEU A 90 -8.90 -17.08 -14.53
N LEU A 91 -7.68 -16.51 -14.59
CA LEU A 91 -6.67 -16.90 -15.57
C LEU A 91 -5.40 -17.57 -15.01
N ARG A 92 -5.27 -17.75 -13.69
CA ARG A 92 -4.09 -18.38 -13.06
C ARG A 92 -2.75 -17.78 -13.56
N GLN A 93 -2.72 -16.46 -13.73
CA GLN A 93 -1.49 -15.73 -14.07
C GLN A 93 -1.25 -14.67 -13.00
N VAL A 94 0.04 -14.45 -12.67
CA VAL A 94 0.45 -13.37 -11.77
C VAL A 94 0.18 -12.06 -12.49
N GLY A 95 -0.75 -11.27 -11.96
CA GLY A 95 -1.16 -9.98 -12.52
C GLY A 95 -0.08 -8.90 -12.42
N PRO A 96 -0.28 -7.75 -13.09
CA PRO A 96 0.64 -6.61 -13.08
C PRO A 96 0.90 -6.02 -11.68
N ASP A 97 0.13 -6.42 -10.67
CA ASP A 97 0.22 -5.92 -9.30
C ASP A 97 1.52 -6.34 -8.57
N VAL A 98 2.15 -7.46 -8.98
CA VAL A 98 3.42 -7.90 -8.37
C VAL A 98 4.58 -6.98 -8.74
N VAL A 99 4.57 -6.37 -9.93
CA VAL A 99 5.59 -5.40 -10.34
C VAL A 99 5.52 -4.13 -9.51
N PHE A 100 4.35 -3.78 -8.98
CA PHE A 100 4.17 -2.52 -8.26
C PHE A 100 4.70 -2.53 -6.83
N LEU A 101 4.69 -3.69 -6.20
CA LEU A 101 5.10 -3.84 -4.81
C LEU A 101 6.59 -4.15 -4.66
N ASN A 102 7.31 -4.42 -5.76
CA ASN A 102 8.67 -4.95 -5.76
C ASN A 102 9.78 -3.91 -5.80
#